data_AF-A0A6M8WD79-F1
#
_entry.id   AF-A0A6M8WD79-F1
#
_cell.length_a   1.000
_cell.length_b   1.000
_cell.length_c   1.000
_cell.angle_alpha   90.00
_cell.angle_beta   90.00
_cell.angle_gamma   90.00
#
_symmetry.space_group_name_H-M   'P 1'
#
loop_
_entity.id
_entity.type
_entity.pdbx_description
1 polymer ?
#
loop_
_entity_poly.entity_id
_entity_poly.type
_entity_poly.pdbx_seq_one_letter_code
_entity_poly.pdbx_strand_id
1 'polypeptide(L)' 'MSNEQVIDIEEFPAPFSKQIKVQEAIYDNGFHLLRVRIRERSRFTMVDLDAETARHWGQLMVDWADRQPTGE' A
#
# COMPACT_ATOMS: atom_id res chain seq x y z
N MET A 1 16.53 -15.15 -10.33
CA MET A 1 15.27 -14.46 -10.06
C MET A 1 14.92 -14.82 -8.63
N SER A 2 14.91 -13.87 -7.71
CA SER A 2 14.52 -14.15 -6.32
C SER A 2 13.08 -14.65 -6.34
N ASN A 3 12.80 -15.78 -5.70
CA ASN A 3 11.42 -16.25 -5.57
C ASN A 3 10.72 -15.26 -4.62
N GLU A 4 9.51 -14.86 -4.98
CA GLU A 4 8.70 -13.95 -4.20
C GLU A 4 7.37 -14.63 -3.92
N GLN A 5 7.03 -14.79 -2.65
CA GLN A 5 5.69 -15.14 -2.23
C GLN A 5 4.92 -13.85 -1.96
N VAL A 6 3.75 -13.70 -2.56
CA VAL A 6 2.89 -12.53 -2.35
C VAL A 6 1.63 -12.95 -1.60
N ILE A 7 1.33 -12.25 -0.51
CA ILE A 7 0.14 -12.45 0.31
C ILE A 7 -0.77 -11.23 0.12
N ASP A 8 -2.02 -11.46 -0.26
CA ASP A 8 -3.02 -10.39 -0.36
C ASP A 8 -3.49 -9.99 1.04
N ILE A 9 -3.38 -8.69 1.36
CA ILE A 9 -3.87 -8.13 2.63
C ILE A 9 -5.29 -7.58 2.43
N GLU A 10 -5.43 -6.61 1.52
CA GLU A 10 -6.72 -5.96 1.26
C GLU A 10 -6.77 -5.31 -0.12
N GLU A 11 -7.97 -5.13 -0.66
CA GLU A 11 -8.23 -4.35 -1.88
C GLU A 11 -9.45 -3.45 -1.67
N PHE A 12 -9.33 -2.17 -2.00
CA PHE A 12 -10.39 -1.18 -1.79
C PHE A 12 -10.38 -0.06 -2.85
N PRO A 13 -11.54 0.55 -3.13
CA PRO A 13 -11.63 1.69 -4.03
C PRO A 13 -11.06 2.95 -3.38
N ALA A 14 -10.44 3.80 -4.19
CA ALA A 14 -10.02 5.14 -3.80
C ALA A 14 -10.63 6.20 -4.76
N PRO A 15 -10.62 7.50 -4.39
CA PRO A 15 -11.13 8.55 -5.25
C PRO A 15 -10.54 8.53 -6.68
N PHE A 16 -11.31 9.08 -7.62
CA PHE A 16 -10.93 9.20 -9.03
C PHE A 16 -10.72 7.85 -9.75
N SER A 17 -11.65 6.91 -9.53
CA SER A 17 -11.67 5.58 -10.17
C SER A 17 -10.39 4.77 -9.97
N LYS A 18 -9.70 4.97 -8.83
CA LYS A 18 -8.52 4.21 -8.46
C LYS A 18 -8.93 2.98 -7.65
N GLN A 19 -8.20 1.89 -7.84
CA GLN A 19 -8.26 0.71 -6.98
C GLN A 19 -6.90 0.55 -6.31
N ILE A 20 -6.90 0.43 -4.99
CA ILE A 20 -5.71 0.19 -4.19
C ILE A 20 -5.73 -1.26 -3.73
N LYS A 21 -4.64 -1.98 -3.96
CA LYS A 21 -4.40 -3.31 -3.41
C LYS A 21 -3.14 -3.29 -2.56
N VAL A 22 -3.26 -3.77 -1.33
CA VAL A 22 -2.16 -3.90 -0.38
C VAL A 22 -1.81 -5.37 -0.26
N GLN A 23 -0.52 -5.67 -0.38
CA GLN A 23 0.02 -7.03 -0.35
C GLN A 23 1.27 -7.05 0.53
N GLU A 24 1.62 -8.21 1.07
CA GLU A 24 2.94 -8.48 1.62
C GLU A 24 3.76 -9.25 0.57
N ALA A 25 4.96 -8.77 0.27
CA ALA A 25 5.92 -9.39 -0.62
C ALA A 25 7.05 -10.00 0.23
N ILE A 26 7.15 -11.33 0.22
CA ILE A 26 8.13 -12.10 0.98
C ILE A 26 9.18 -12.63 0.02
N TYR A 27 10.43 -12.23 0.22
CA TYR A 27 11.56 -12.66 -0.58
C TYR A 27 12.41 -13.71 0.15
N ASP A 28 13.02 -14.63 -0.61
CA ASP A 28 13.83 -15.74 -0.05
C ASP A 28 15.01 -15.30 0.84
N ASN A 29 15.48 -14.06 0.67
CA ASN A 29 16.55 -13.47 1.47
C ASN A 29 16.07 -12.93 2.83
N GLY A 30 14.81 -13.20 3.21
CA GLY A 30 14.21 -12.81 4.48
C GLY A 30 13.69 -11.37 4.51
N PHE A 31 13.63 -10.67 3.37
CA PHE A 31 13.03 -9.35 3.29
C PHE A 31 11.51 -9.48 3.11
N HIS A 32 10.78 -8.74 3.95
CA HIS A 32 9.34 -8.59 3.86
C HIS A 32 9.05 -7.12 3.53
N LEU A 33 8.38 -6.88 2.41
CA LEU A 33 7.99 -5.55 1.98
C LEU A 33 6.47 -5.43 1.93
N LEU A 34 5.96 -4.28 2.35
CA LEU A 34 4.58 -3.90 2.09
C LEU A 34 4.47 -3.38 0.65
N ARG A 35 3.74 -4.10 -0.19
CA ARG A 35 3.50 -3.72 -1.58
C ARG A 35 2.15 -3.04 -1.71
N VAL A 36 2.16 -1.79 -2.16
CA VAL A 36 0.95 -1.04 -2.52
C VAL A 36 0.85 -0.91 -4.03
N ARG A 37 -0.27 -1.38 -4.57
CA ARG A 37 -0.59 -1.34 -5.99
C ARG A 37 -1.76 -0.42 -6.22
N ILE A 38 -1.56 0.57 -7.08
CA ILE A 38 -2.58 1.53 -7.48
C ILE A 38 -2.88 1.27 -8.96
N ARG A 39 -4.12 0.92 -9.26
CA ARG A 39 -4.61 0.75 -10.62
C ARG A 39 -5.54 1.89 -11.00
N GLU A 40 -5.25 2.53 -12.13
CA GLU A 40 -6.11 3.54 -12.75
C GLU A 40 -6.28 3.21 -14.23
N ARG A 41 -7.44 2.64 -14.60
CA ARG A 41 -7.69 2.09 -15.94
C ARG A 41 -6.58 1.11 -16.35
N SER A 42 -5.75 1.49 -17.33
CA SER A 42 -4.61 0.73 -17.84
C SER A 42 -3.28 1.07 -17.17
N ARG A 43 -3.21 2.13 -16.34
CA ARG A 43 -2.01 2.51 -15.61
C ARG A 43 -1.94 1.74 -14.29
N PHE A 44 -0.78 1.19 -14.02
CA PHE A 44 -0.45 0.52 -12.77
C PHE A 44 0.77 1.19 -12.16
N THR A 45 0.67 1.50 -10.88
CA THR A 45 1.80 1.95 -10.06
C THR A 45 1.95 0.97 -8.91
N MET A 46 3.19 0.55 -8.66
CA MET A 46 3.54 -0.36 -7.57
C MET A 46 4.63 0.33 -6.76
N VAL A 47 4.46 0.30 -5.44
CA VAL A 47 5.42 0.84 -4.49
C VAL A 47 5.64 -0.23 -3.43
N ASP A 48 6.90 -0.60 -3.21
CA ASP A 48 7.29 -1.50 -2.13
C ASP A 48 7.94 -0.69 -1.02
N LEU A 49 7.51 -0.94 0.21
CA LEU A 49 7.95 -0.21 1.40
C LEU A 49 8.49 -1.21 2.42
N ASP A 50 9.64 -0.91 3.00
CA ASP A 50 10.08 -1.61 4.20
C ASP A 50 9.20 -1.25 5.41
N ALA A 51 9.39 -1.98 6.51
CA ALA A 51 8.59 -1.81 7.71
C ALA A 51 8.68 -0.40 8.32
N GLU A 52 9.85 0.23 8.27
CA GLU A 52 10.06 1.58 8.82
C GLU A 52 9.32 2.63 7.99
N THR A 53 9.48 2.58 6.67
CA THR A 53 8.84 3.49 5.72
C THR A 53 7.32 3.30 5.73
N ALA A 54 6.84 2.05 5.77
CA ALA A 54 5.42 1.73 5.87
C ALA A 54 4.79 2.30 7.16
N ARG A 55 5.48 2.16 8.30
CA ARG A 55 5.03 2.73 9.58
C ARG A 55 4.93 4.26 9.51
N HIS A 56 5.98 4.90 8.99
CA HIS A 56 6.00 6.36 8.86
C HIS A 56 4.87 6.86 7.95
N TRP A 57 4.70 6.23 6.79
CA TRP A 57 3.68 6.61 5.82
C TRP A 57 2.27 6.39 6.37
N GLY A 58 2.01 5.27 7.04
CA GLY A 58 0.74 4.98 7.69
C GLY A 58 0.38 6.01 8.76
N GLN A 59 1.34 6.38 9.61
CA GLN A 59 1.12 7.42 10.62
C GLN A 59 0.78 8.77 9.98
N LEU A 60 1.51 9.17 8.93
CA LEU A 60 1.27 10.41 8.21
C LEU A 60 -0.15 10.47 7.61
N MET A 61 -0.65 9.34 7.09
CA MET A 61 -2.02 9.26 6.56
C MET A 61 -3.07 9.46 7.65
N VAL A 62 -2.90 8.79 8.80
CA VAL A 62 -3.79 8.94 9.97
C VAL A 62 -3.78 10.37 10.47
N ASP A 63 -2.59 10.93 10.70
CA ASP A 63 -2.43 12.33 11.15
C ASP A 63 -3.04 13.34 10.18
N TRP A 64 -3.05 13.04 8.87
CA TRP A 64 -3.73 13.87 7.89
C TRP A 64 -5.25 13.71 7.95
N ALA A 65 -5.76 12.47 8.08
CA ALA A 65 -7.18 12.18 8.17
C ALA A 65 -7.82 12.84 9.41
N ASP A 66 -7.15 12.78 10.55
CA ASP A 66 -7.62 13.35 11.83
C ASP A 66 -7.71 14.89 11.81
N ARG A 67 -7.01 15.55 10.88
CA ARG A 67 -7.08 17.00 10.68
C ARG A 67 -8.20 17.43 9.74
N GLN A 68 -8.83 16.51 9.03
CA GLN A 68 -9.90 16.86 8.11
C GLN A 68 -11.16 17.21 8.92
N PRO A 69 -11.95 18.22 8.50
CA PRO A 69 -13.25 18.47 9.11
C PRO A 69 -14.07 17.19 9.05
N THR A 70 -14.55 16.72 10.19
CA THR A 70 -15.59 15.69 10.21
C THR A 70 -16.82 16.32 9.56
N GLY A 71 -17.26 15.80 8.42
CA GLY A 71 -18.44 16.35 7.74
C GLY A 71 -19.67 16.20 8.64
N GLU A 72 -20.24 17.34 9.07
CA GLU A 72 -21.64 17.46 9.52
C GLU A 72 -22.54 17.83 8.33
#